data_AF-X1JJU5-F1
#
_entry.id   AF-X1JJU5-F1
#
_cell.length_a   1.000
_cell.length_b   1.000
_cell.length_c   1.000
_cell.angle_alpha   90.00
_cell.angle_beta   90.00
_cell.angle_gamma   90.00
#
_symmetry.space_group_name_H-M   'P 1'
#
loop_
_entity.id
_entity.type
_entity.pdbx_description
1 polymer ?
#
loop_
_entity_poly.entity_id
_entity_poly.type
_entity_poly.pdbx_seq_one_letter_code
_entity_poly.pdbx_strand_id
1 'polypeptide(L)'
;LGFYILLSAARALKARNIEVGIMITGAIFVFFTNATIGEVLWSGFPIIGNWLLNIPVLGTTRAISITAGVGTIIMGIRILIGDEKTILG
;
A
#
# COMPACT_ATOMS: atom_id res chain seq x y z
N LEU A 1 -6.46 20.17 4.58
CA LEU A 1 -6.32 18.72 4.27
C LEU A 1 -5.40 18.48 3.06
N GLY A 2 -5.66 19.05 1.87
CA GLY A 2 -4.83 18.81 0.67
C GLY A 2 -3.33 19.12 0.82
N PHE A 3 -2.98 20.24 1.46
CA PHE A 3 -1.56 20.60 1.70
C PHE A 3 -0.83 19.61 2.61
N TYR A 4 -1.50 19.05 3.62
CA TYR A 4 -0.90 18.05 4.51
C TYR A 4 -0.68 16.71 3.81
N ILE A 5 -1.60 16.32 2.92
CA ILE A 5 -1.48 15.10 2.10
C ILE A 5 -0.31 15.26 1.11
N LEU A 6 -0.21 16.41 0.44
CA LEU A 6 0.90 16.74 -0.46
C LEU A 6 2.26 16.70 0.26
N LEU A 7 2.37 17.33 1.43
CA LEU A 7 3.60 17.33 2.22
C LEU A 7 3.96 15.95 2.78
N SER A 8 2.97 15.12 3.09
CA SER A 8 3.19 13.75 3.58
C SER A 8 3.64 12.83 2.46
N ALA A 9 3.04 12.94 1.27
CA ALA A 9 3.48 12.23 0.07
C ALA A 9 4.91 12.63 -0.34
N ALA A 10 5.24 13.92 -0.31
CA ALA A 10 6.58 14.41 -0.63
C ALA A 10 7.67 13.86 0.32
N ARG A 11 7.34 13.65 1.61
CA ARG A 11 8.25 13.00 2.57
C ARG A 11 8.33 11.49 2.39
N ALA A 12 7.22 10.84 2.03
CA ALA A 12 7.16 9.39 1.78
C ALA A 12 7.93 8.97 0.53
N LEU A 13 7.98 9.83 -0.50
CA LEU A 13 8.69 9.58 -1.76
C LEU A 13 10.19 9.94 -1.71
N LYS A 14 10.72 10.37 -0.57
CA LYS A 14 12.16 10.59 -0.44
C LYS A 14 12.86 9.22 -0.40
N ALA A 15 13.65 8.91 -1.43
CA ALA A 15 14.45 7.70 -1.48
C ALA A 15 15.56 7.76 -0.42
N ARG A 16 15.24 7.30 0.79
CA ARG A 16 16.17 7.30 1.94
C ARG A 16 17.08 6.08 1.90
N ASN A 17 16.59 4.97 1.35
CA ASN A 17 17.27 3.67 1.29
C ASN A 17 17.14 3.08 -0.12
N ILE A 18 18.03 2.16 -0.48
CA ILE A 18 18.00 1.42 -1.77
C ILE A 18 16.65 0.72 -1.97
N GLU A 19 16.08 0.14 -0.93
CA GLU A 19 14.76 -0.50 -0.93
C GLU A 19 13.63 0.47 -1.34
N VAL A 20 13.67 1.69 -0.80
CA VAL A 20 12.68 2.73 -1.13
C VAL A 20 12.85 3.19 -2.58
N GLY A 21 14.09 3.25 -3.08
CA GLY A 21 14.38 3.51 -4.49
C GLY A 21 13.72 2.48 -5.41
N ILE A 22 13.86 1.19 -5.10
CA ILE A 22 13.23 0.10 -5.85
C ILE A 22 11.70 0.21 -5.80
N MET A 23 11.12 0.53 -4.64
CA MET A 23 9.67 0.75 -4.51
C MET A 23 9.17 1.93 -5.35
N ILE A 24 9.89 3.06 -5.35
CA ILE A 24 9.52 4.24 -6.15
C ILE A 24 9.58 3.91 -7.64
N THR A 25 10.61 3.20 -8.10
CA THR A 25 10.71 2.75 -9.49
C THR A 25 9.54 1.83 -9.85
N GLY A 26 9.19 0.88 -8.99
CA GLY A 26 8.00 0.03 -9.17
C GLY A 26 6.70 0.85 -9.25
N ALA A 27 6.54 1.85 -8.39
CA ALA A 27 5.37 2.73 -8.40
C ALA A 27 5.24 3.53 -9.71
N ILE A 28 6.35 4.01 -10.27
CA ILE A 28 6.36 4.69 -11.58
C ILE A 28 5.81 3.78 -12.67
N PHE A 29 6.24 2.52 -12.72
CA PHE A 29 5.74 1.54 -13.70
C PHE A 29 4.22 1.28 -13.55
N VAL A 30 3.71 1.21 -12.32
CA VAL A 30 2.26 1.04 -12.06
C VAL A 30 1.47 2.28 -12.48
N PHE A 31 1.99 3.48 -12.22
CA PHE A 31 1.36 4.72 -12.66
C PHE A 31 1.24 4.79 -14.18
N PHE A 32 2.28 4.40 -14.92
CA PHE A 32 2.21 4.33 -16.39
C PHE A 32 1.28 3.23 -16.90
N THR A 33 1.07 2.15 -16.15
CA THR A 33 0.14 1.08 -16.54
C THR A 33 -1.32 1.52 -16.39
N ASN A 34 -1.64 2.31 -15.38
CA ASN A 34 -3.00 2.83 -15.18
C ASN A 34 -3.28 4.09 -16.02
N ALA A 35 -2.25 4.80 -16.47
CA ALA A 35 -2.38 5.87 -17.45
C ALA A 35 -2.56 5.25 -18.84
N THR A 36 -3.71 5.47 -19.49
CA THR A 36 -4.04 5.03 -20.87
C THR A 36 -3.04 5.48 -21.96
N ILE A 37 -2.03 6.27 -21.59
CA ILE A 37 -0.91 6.73 -22.43
C ILE A 37 0.26 5.73 -22.44
N GLY A 38 0.37 4.84 -21.44
CA GLY A 38 1.49 3.89 -21.34
C GLY A 38 1.52 2.84 -22.46
N GLU A 39 0.35 2.40 -22.91
CA GLU A 39 0.21 1.42 -24.01
C GLU A 39 0.62 2.02 -25.37
N VAL A 40 0.40 3.32 -25.56
CA VAL A 40 0.77 4.05 -26.79
C VAL A 40 2.27 4.32 -26.87
N LEU A 41 2.94 4.50 -25.73
CA LEU A 41 4.38 4.78 -25.69
C LEU A 41 5.24 3.51 -25.82
N TRP A 42 4.88 2.43 -25.11
CA TRP A 42 5.60 1.16 -25.18
C TRP A 42 4.77 0.01 -24.60
N SER A 43 4.50 -1.01 -25.43
CA SER A 43 3.73 -2.21 -25.06
C SER A 43 4.32 -3.03 -23.89
N GLY A 44 5.58 -2.77 -23.49
CA GLY A 44 6.21 -3.42 -22.33
C GLY A 44 5.73 -2.88 -20.97
N PHE A 45 5.27 -1.62 -20.90
CA PHE A 45 4.84 -1.02 -19.63
C PHE A 45 3.65 -1.74 -19.00
N PRO A 46 2.55 -2.04 -19.73
CA PRO A 46 1.39 -2.70 -19.15
C PRO A 46 1.66 -4.13 -18.67
N ILE A 47 2.63 -4.83 -19.29
CA ILE A 47 3.01 -6.21 -18.92
C ILE A 47 3.67 -6.22 -17.55
N ILE A 48 4.66 -5.35 -17.33
CA ILE A 48 5.39 -5.27 -16.06
C ILE A 48 4.46 -4.79 -14.95
N GLY A 49 3.63 -3.78 -15.22
CA GLY A 49 2.66 -3.28 -14.24
C GLY A 49 1.59 -4.31 -13.89
N ASN A 50 1.05 -5.04 -14.87
CA ASN A 50 0.11 -6.13 -14.59
C ASN A 50 0.76 -7.26 -13.79
N TRP A 51 2.00 -7.65 -14.10
CA TRP A 51 2.70 -8.66 -13.32
C TRP A 51 2.85 -8.24 -11.86
N LEU A 52 3.23 -6.97 -11.62
CA LEU A 52 3.38 -6.41 -10.28
C LEU A 52 2.04 -6.32 -9.53
N LEU A 53 0.96 -5.93 -10.22
CA LEU A 53 -0.37 -5.88 -9.61
C LEU A 53 -0.91 -7.29 -9.30
N ASN A 54 -0.75 -8.24 -10.22
CA ASN A 54 -1.41 -9.54 -10.10
C ASN A 54 -0.66 -10.56 -9.23
N ILE A 55 0.63 -10.38 -8.97
CA ILE A 55 1.40 -11.35 -8.17
C ILE A 55 1.70 -10.80 -6.77
N PRO A 56 2.64 -9.84 -6.58
CA PRO A 56 2.99 -9.41 -5.24
C PRO A 56 1.91 -8.55 -4.58
N VAL A 57 1.26 -7.65 -5.33
CA VAL A 57 0.24 -6.76 -4.75
C VAL A 57 -1.00 -7.56 -4.33
N LEU A 58 -1.55 -8.42 -5.19
CA LEU A 58 -2.70 -9.28 -4.83
C LEU A 58 -2.41 -10.18 -3.61
N GLY A 59 -1.21 -10.75 -3.52
CA GLY A 59 -0.80 -11.54 -2.34
C GLY A 59 -0.75 -10.69 -1.07
N THR A 60 -0.17 -9.49 -1.16
CA THR A 60 -0.05 -8.55 -0.04
C THR A 60 -1.42 -8.07 0.44
N THR A 61 -2.31 -7.68 -0.46
CA THR A 61 -3.66 -7.21 -0.11
C THR A 61 -4.44 -8.29 0.64
N ARG A 62 -4.34 -9.55 0.21
CA ARG A 62 -4.98 -10.68 0.90
C ARG A 62 -4.37 -10.90 2.28
N ALA A 63 -3.05 -10.91 2.40
CA ALA A 63 -2.37 -11.06 3.69
C ALA A 63 -2.73 -9.95 4.69
N ILE A 64 -2.77 -8.69 4.22
CA ILE A 64 -3.21 -7.54 5.03
C ILE A 64 -4.65 -7.73 5.49
N SER A 65 -5.56 -8.14 4.59
CA SER A 65 -6.97 -8.35 4.96
C SER A 65 -7.16 -9.43 6.03
N ILE A 66 -6.41 -10.54 5.93
CA ILE A 66 -6.44 -11.62 6.92
C ILE A 66 -5.90 -11.12 8.26
N THR A 67 -4.74 -10.46 8.25
CA THR A 67 -4.09 -9.96 9.48
C THR A 67 -4.93 -8.88 10.14
N ALA A 68 -5.56 -8.00 9.35
CA ALA A 68 -6.50 -7.01 9.86
C ALA A 68 -7.70 -7.67 10.55
N GLY A 69 -8.31 -8.69 9.92
CA GLY A 69 -9.41 -9.45 10.53
C GLY A 69 -9.01 -10.20 11.80
N VAL A 70 -7.82 -10.78 11.84
CA VAL A 70 -7.29 -11.41 13.07
C VAL A 70 -7.05 -10.37 14.16
N GLY A 71 -6.46 -9.22 13.81
CA GLY A 71 -6.22 -8.12 14.73
C GLY A 71 -7.51 -7.58 15.34
N THR A 72 -8.58 -7.44 14.56
CA THR A 72 -9.89 -7.00 15.08
C THR A 72 -10.52 -8.02 16.01
N ILE A 73 -10.40 -9.33 15.75
CA ILE A 73 -10.88 -10.38 16.66
C ILE A 73 -10.11 -10.34 17.98
N ILE A 74 -8.78 -10.23 17.94
CA ILE A 74 -7.94 -10.12 19.14
C ILE A 74 -8.33 -8.89 19.96
N MET A 75 -8.55 -7.76 19.30
CA MET A 75 -9.01 -6.54 19.95
C MET A 75 -10.38 -6.74 20.62
N GLY A 76 -11.33 -7.38 19.92
CA GLY A 76 -12.62 -7.74 20.49
C GLY A 76 -12.51 -8.63 21.74
N ILE A 77 -11.62 -9.62 21.73
CA ILE A 77 -11.36 -10.48 22.90
C ILE A 77 -10.79 -9.68 24.06
N ARG A 78 -9.84 -8.78 23.82
CA ARG A 78 -9.26 -7.93 24.88
C ARG A 78 -10.30 -7.02 25.52
N ILE A 79 -11.24 -6.50 24.74
CA ILE A 79 -12.38 -5.73 25.24
C ILE A 79 -13.26 -6.60 26.13
N LEU A 80 -13.58 -7.84 25.71
CA LEU A 80 -14.42 -8.75 26.50
C LEU A 80 -13.77 -9.19 27.82
N ILE A 81 -12.45 -9.36 27.84
CA ILE A 81 -11.67 -9.71 29.05
C ILE A 81 -11.51 -8.50 29.98
N GLY A 82 -11.81 -7.28 29.52
CA GLY A 82 -11.66 -6.05 30.30
C GLY A 82 -10.21 -5.57 30.44
N ASP A 83 -9.30 -6.12 29.62
CA ASP A 83 -7.88 -5.74 29.61
C ASP A 83 -7.67 -4.41 28.85
N GLU A 84 -8.59 -4.07 27.94
CA GLU A 84 -8.62 -2.75 27.31
C GLU A 84 -9.31 -1.72 28.21
N LYS A 85 -8.50 -0.84 28.79
CA LYS A 85 -8.98 0.42 29.37
C LYS A 85 -9.39 1.35 28.24
N THR A 86 -10.68 1.38 27.93
CA THR A 86 -11.26 2.47 27.14
C THR A 86 -10.87 3.79 27.79
N ILE A 87 -10.30 4.72 27.02
CA ILE A 87 -9.85 6.05 27.48
C ILE A 87 -11.00 6.89 28.11
N LEU A 88 -12.25 6.42 27.99
CA LEU A 88 -13.47 7.03 28.52
C LEU A 88 -14.13 6.22 29.66
N GLY A 89 -13.33 5.51 30.46
CA GLY A 89 -13.75 5.05 31.79
C GLY A 89 -13.67 6.18 32.80
#